data_AF-A0A820ZHA7-F1
#
_entry.id   AF-A0A820ZHA7-F1
#
_cell.length_a   1.000
_cell.length_b   1.000
_cell.length_c   1.000
_cell.angle_alpha   90.00
_cell.angle_beta   90.00
_cell.angle_gamma   90.00
#
_symmetry.space_group_name_H-M   'P 1'
#
loop_
_entity.id
_entity.type
_entity.pdbx_description
1 polymer ?
#
loop_
_entity_poly.entity_id
_entity_poly.type
_entity_poly.pdbx_seq_one_letter_code
_entity_poly.pdbx_strand_id
1 'polypeptide(L)'
;TGDDLDDNHFDLEIPGSGVGIFDGCSKQFPGSYTWGQTYGGVSQRSDCAGLPSVLQPGCYWRFDWFMGADNPMISFKQVSCPFVLTSITQCVRV
;
A
#
# COMPACT_ATOMS: atom_id res chain seq x y z
N THR A 1 -5.69 9.02 -8.37
CA THR A 1 -5.83 7.96 -9.38
C THR A 1 -4.44 7.61 -9.84
N GLY A 2 -4.16 6.33 -10.06
CA GLY A 2 -2.85 5.91 -10.58
C GLY A 2 -2.61 6.46 -11.99
N ASP A 3 -1.33 6.52 -12.37
CA ASP A 3 -0.91 6.91 -13.72
C ASP A 3 -0.74 5.64 -14.58
N ASP A 4 -0.93 5.78 -15.89
CA ASP A 4 -1.30 4.72 -16.85
C ASP A 4 -0.33 3.52 -16.90
N LEU A 5 -0.68 2.45 -16.19
CA LEU A 5 -0.12 1.10 -16.35
C LEU A 5 -1.12 0.22 -17.11
N ASP A 6 -1.30 0.43 -18.42
CA ASP A 6 -2.29 -0.27 -19.26
C ASP A 6 -3.75 -0.19 -18.73
N ASP A 7 -4.71 -0.75 -19.47
CA ASP A 7 -6.11 -0.78 -19.05
C ASP A 7 -6.33 -1.62 -17.77
N ASN A 8 -7.10 -1.08 -16.81
CA ASN A 8 -7.57 -1.75 -15.58
C ASN A 8 -6.50 -2.18 -14.55
N HIS A 9 -5.57 -1.29 -14.19
CA HIS A 9 -4.65 -1.53 -13.07
C HIS A 9 -5.23 -1.11 -11.69
N PHE A 10 -4.75 -1.78 -10.64
CA PHE A 10 -5.03 -1.44 -9.25
C PHE A 10 -3.72 -1.29 -8.49
N ASP A 11 -3.40 -0.07 -8.10
CA ASP A 11 -2.28 0.20 -7.20
C ASP A 11 -2.78 -0.01 -5.76
N LEU A 12 -2.39 -1.13 -5.15
CA LEU A 12 -2.80 -1.45 -3.79
C LEU A 12 -2.00 -0.61 -2.78
N GLU A 13 -2.70 0.14 -1.93
CA GLU A 13 -2.13 0.92 -0.84
C GLU A 13 -1.57 0.01 0.27
N ILE A 14 -0.27 -0.27 0.22
CA ILE A 14 0.43 -1.16 1.16
C ILE A 14 1.58 -0.37 1.79
N PRO A 15 1.58 -0.09 3.10
CA PRO A 15 2.68 0.61 3.73
C PRO A 15 4.02 -0.11 3.52
N GLY A 16 5.03 0.64 3.06
CA GLY A 16 6.36 0.09 2.75
C GLY A 16 6.47 -0.56 1.37
N SER A 17 5.53 -0.36 0.43
CA SER A 17 5.65 -0.82 -0.96
C SER A 17 6.36 0.16 -1.90
N GLY A 18 6.90 1.27 -1.37
CA GLY A 18 7.58 2.31 -2.14
C GLY A 18 6.66 3.50 -2.43
N VAL A 19 7.21 4.71 -2.39
CA VAL A 19 6.48 5.97 -2.61
C VAL A 19 6.21 6.27 -4.09
N GLY A 20 6.89 5.57 -4.99
CA GLY A 20 6.80 5.80 -6.42
C GLY A 20 7.19 7.23 -6.81
N ILE A 21 6.40 7.85 -7.69
CA ILE A 21 6.66 9.18 -8.25
C ILE A 21 6.59 10.28 -7.18
N PHE A 22 5.71 10.15 -6.19
CA PHE A 22 5.41 11.19 -5.22
C PHE A 22 5.84 10.80 -3.80
N ASP A 23 6.96 11.37 -3.33
CA ASP A 23 7.42 11.15 -1.97
C ASP A 23 6.78 12.13 -0.97
N GLY A 24 5.65 11.72 -0.40
CA GLY A 24 5.05 12.39 0.75
C GLY A 24 5.59 11.90 2.10
N CYS A 25 6.13 10.68 2.15
CA CYS A 25 6.56 10.05 3.40
C CYS A 25 7.78 10.74 4.00
N SER A 26 8.75 11.18 3.19
CA SER A 26 9.89 11.96 3.68
C SER A 26 9.48 13.29 4.32
N LYS A 27 8.39 13.90 3.86
CA LYS A 27 7.82 15.11 4.46
C LYS A 27 7.04 14.83 5.74
N GLN A 28 6.28 13.73 5.77
CA GLN A 28 5.48 13.35 6.95
C GLN A 28 6.36 12.82 8.09
N PHE A 29 7.48 12.16 7.75
CA PHE A 29 8.41 11.52 8.68
C PHE A 29 9.86 12.01 8.44
N PRO A 30 10.13 13.30 8.67
CA PRO A 30 11.43 13.89 8.36
C PRO A 30 12.55 13.20 9.15
N GLY A 31 13.59 12.76 8.45
CA GLY A 31 14.78 12.13 9.04
C GLY A 31 14.63 10.65 9.43
N SER A 32 13.43 10.07 9.39
CA SER A 32 13.20 8.65 9.69
C SER A 32 12.73 7.81 8.50
N TYR A 33 12.32 8.46 7.40
CA TYR A 33 11.95 7.77 6.17
C TYR A 33 13.16 7.11 5.48
N THR A 34 13.23 5.77 5.53
CA THR A 34 14.30 4.94 4.94
C THR A 34 13.78 3.56 4.48
N TRP A 35 12.50 3.47 4.09
CA TRP A 35 11.75 2.20 4.03
C TRP A 35 11.94 1.40 2.73
N GLY A 36 13.18 1.34 2.22
CA GLY A 36 13.55 0.55 1.03
C GLY A 36 13.51 1.34 -0.27
N GLN A 37 13.23 0.64 -1.37
CA GLN A 37 13.32 1.19 -2.73
C GLN A 37 12.18 2.16 -3.04
N THR A 38 12.44 3.16 -3.88
CA THR A 38 11.40 4.10 -4.35
C THR A 38 10.21 3.38 -4.98
N TYR A 39 10.47 2.33 -5.76
CA TYR A 39 9.47 1.42 -6.32
C TYR A 39 9.71 0.03 -5.74
N GLY A 40 8.69 -0.56 -5.11
CA GLY A 40 8.76 -1.88 -4.46
C GLY A 40 9.09 -1.85 -2.96
N GLY A 41 9.64 -0.75 -2.44
CA GLY A 41 9.79 -0.48 -1.01
C GLY A 41 10.66 -1.49 -0.27
N VAL A 42 10.22 -1.93 0.90
CA VAL A 42 10.93 -2.93 1.71
C VAL A 42 10.97 -4.29 1.02
N SER A 43 12.04 -5.07 1.22
CA SER A 43 12.23 -6.36 0.54
C SER A 43 11.94 -7.57 1.41
N GLN A 44 11.87 -7.41 2.73
CA GLN A 44 11.64 -8.50 3.67
C GLN A 44 10.70 -8.09 4.81
N ARG A 45 9.94 -9.06 5.32
CA ARG A 45 8.98 -8.87 6.42
C ARG A 45 9.58 -8.17 7.65
N SER A 46 10.84 -8.46 7.99
CA SER A 46 11.50 -7.86 9.17
C SER A 46 11.69 -6.35 9.05
N ASP A 47 11.77 -5.82 7.82
CA ASP A 47 11.99 -4.38 7.59
C ASP A 47 10.77 -3.56 8.00
N CYS A 48 9.59 -4.20 8.09
CA CYS A 48 8.38 -3.57 8.62
C CYS A 48 8.58 -2.99 10.03
N ALA A 49 9.51 -3.52 10.82
CA ALA A 49 9.84 -2.97 12.14
C ALA A 49 10.44 -1.56 12.08
N GLY A 50 11.01 -1.15 10.93
CA GLY A 50 11.55 0.19 10.70
C GLY A 50 10.50 1.24 10.32
N LEU A 51 9.25 0.83 10.05
CA LEU A 51 8.15 1.76 9.76
C LEU A 51 7.52 2.28 11.06
N PRO A 52 6.87 3.46 11.04
CA PRO A 52 6.03 3.94 12.13
C PRO A 52 5.02 2.87 12.58
N SER A 53 4.82 2.75 13.89
CA SER A 53 3.98 1.69 14.49
C SER A 53 2.58 1.57 13.86
N VAL A 54 1.98 2.70 13.51
CA VAL A 54 0.65 2.75 12.87
C VAL A 54 0.62 2.14 11.46
N LEU A 55 1.77 2.09 10.77
CA LEU A 55 1.90 1.55 9.41
C LEU A 55 2.33 0.08 9.38
N GLN A 56 2.92 -0.43 10.46
CA GLN A 56 3.47 -1.79 10.51
C GLN A 56 2.44 -2.88 10.22
N PRO A 57 1.18 -2.84 10.72
CA PRO A 57 0.21 -3.88 10.43
C PRO A 57 -0.05 -4.07 8.93
N GLY A 58 -0.13 -2.97 8.17
CA GLY A 58 -0.29 -3.02 6.71
C GLY A 58 0.98 -3.53 6.00
N CYS A 59 2.17 -3.17 6.50
CA CYS A 59 3.42 -3.72 5.99
C CYS A 59 3.51 -5.23 6.21
N TYR A 60 3.18 -5.72 7.42
CA TYR A 60 3.18 -7.15 7.70
C TYR A 60 2.15 -7.91 6.85
N TRP A 61 0.98 -7.32 6.59
CA TRP A 61 -0.03 -7.91 5.70
C TRP A 61 0.54 -8.26 4.31
N ARG A 62 1.46 -7.44 3.76
CA ARG A 62 2.15 -7.70 2.48
C ARG A 62 2.84 -9.06 2.46
N PHE A 63 3.47 -9.44 3.57
CA PHE A 63 4.27 -10.65 3.65
C PHE A 63 3.50 -11.84 4.24
N ASP A 64 2.48 -11.57 5.08
CA ASP A 64 1.74 -12.60 5.78
C ASP A 64 0.58 -13.15 4.94
N TRP A 65 -0.39 -12.30 4.60
CA TRP A 65 -1.57 -12.72 3.85
C TRP A 65 -1.32 -12.64 2.35
N PHE A 66 -0.69 -11.56 1.89
CA PHE A 66 -0.39 -11.35 0.47
C PHE A 66 0.87 -12.10 0.01
N MET A 67 1.56 -12.79 0.93
CA MET A 67 2.68 -13.71 0.67
C MET A 67 3.84 -13.09 -0.12
N GLY A 68 4.01 -11.77 -0.07
CA GLY A 68 5.03 -11.05 -0.83
C GLY A 68 4.84 -11.16 -2.35
N ALA A 69 3.61 -11.37 -2.83
CA ALA A 69 3.32 -11.44 -4.25
C ALA A 69 3.79 -10.17 -4.98
N ASP A 70 4.42 -10.37 -6.13
CA ASP A 70 4.95 -9.29 -6.98
C ASP A 70 4.01 -9.10 -8.18
N ASN A 71 3.24 -8.00 -8.15
CA ASN A 71 2.29 -7.57 -9.18
C ASN A 71 1.42 -8.71 -9.77
N PRO A 72 0.62 -9.41 -8.94
CA PRO A 72 -0.19 -10.53 -9.40
C PRO A 72 -1.33 -10.08 -10.32
N MET A 73 -1.57 -10.85 -11.38
CA MET A 73 -2.74 -10.69 -12.26
C MET A 73 -4.02 -11.16 -11.56
N ILE A 74 -5.12 -10.43 -11.75
CA ILE A 74 -6.42 -10.73 -11.16
C ILE A 74 -7.58 -10.45 -12.13
N SER A 75 -8.74 -11.05 -11.85
CA SER A 75 -10.03 -10.64 -12.41
C SER A 75 -10.84 -9.93 -11.33
N PHE A 76 -11.52 -8.83 -11.67
CA PHE A 76 -12.31 -8.06 -10.70
C PHE A 76 -13.76 -7.88 -11.13
N LYS A 77 -14.60 -7.55 -10.16
CA LYS A 77 -16.00 -7.15 -10.36
C LYS A 77 -16.33 -6.05 -9.36
N GLN A 78 -16.97 -4.98 -9.81
CA GLN A 78 -17.48 -3.95 -8.92
C GLN A 78 -18.57 -4.51 -8.00
N VAL A 79 -18.50 -4.14 -6.72
CA VAL A 79 -19.48 -4.51 -5.68
C VAL A 79 -19.89 -3.29 -4.87
N SER A 80 -20.98 -3.39 -4.12
CA SER A 80 -21.31 -2.41 -3.09
C SER A 80 -20.20 -2.38 -2.04
N CYS A 81 -19.69 -1.19 -1.71
CA CYS A 81 -18.59 -1.06 -0.74
C CYS A 81 -19.01 -1.62 0.63
N PRO A 82 -18.28 -2.62 1.17
CA PRO A 82 -18.56 -3.15 2.49
C PRO A 82 -18.41 -2.09 3.59
N PHE A 83 -19.22 -2.21 4.66
CA PHE A 83 -19.20 -1.27 5.79
C PHE A 83 -17.82 -1.11 6.42
N VAL A 84 -17.05 -2.21 6.51
CA VAL A 84 -15.69 -2.20 7.07
C VAL A 84 -14.73 -1.27 6.31
N LEU A 85 -14.99 -1.00 5.03
CA LEU A 85 -14.20 -0.03 4.25
C LEU A 85 -14.77 1.38 4.39
N THR A 86 -16.08 1.53 4.27
CA THR A 86 -16.72 2.86 4.29
C THR A 86 -16.70 3.52 5.66
N SER A 87 -16.67 2.75 6.75
CA SER A 87 -16.50 3.30 8.11
C SER A 87 -15.11 3.88 8.34
N ILE A 88 -14.10 3.43 7.59
CA ILE A 88 -12.72 3.95 7.67
C ILE A 88 -12.57 5.20 6.82
N THR A 89 -13.02 5.15 5.56
CA THR A 89 -12.83 6.25 4.59
C THR A 89 -13.89 7.35 4.71
N GLN A 90 -15.03 7.04 5.34
CA GLN A 90 -16.20 7.92 5.41
C GLN A 90 -16.73 8.36 4.04
N CYS A 91 -16.44 7.59 2.98
CA CYS A 91 -16.87 7.86 1.62
C CYS A 91 -17.80 6.76 1.12
N VAL A 92 -19.06 7.11 0.86
CA VAL A 92 -20.09 6.21 0.34
C VAL A 92 -20.66 6.82 -0.93
N ARG A 93 -20.66 6.04 -2.02
CA ARG A 93 -21.40 6.41 -3.23
C ARG A 93 -22.88 6.10 -3.00
N VAL A 94 -23.72 7.13 -3.10
CA VAL A 94 -25.18 7.03 -3.09
C VAL A 94 -25.74 6.90 -4.49
#